data_AF-A0A0W0TSJ1-F1
#
_entry.id   AF-A0A0W0TSJ1-F1
#
_cell.length_a   1.000
_cell.length_b   1.000
_cell.length_c   1.000
_cell.angle_alpha   90.00
_cell.angle_beta   90.00
_cell.angle_gamma   90.00
#
_symmetry.space_group_name_H-M   'P 1'
#
loop_
_entity.id
_entity.type
_entity.pdbx_description
1 polymer ?
#
loop_
_entity_poly.entity_id
_entity_poly.type
_entity_poly.pdbx_seq_one_letter_code
_entity_poly.pdbx_strand_id
1 'polypeptide(L)'
;MKKTIVLIIMSLVFTSVYASKLSHYFKKMEEEDRANQQRELQQDMNFADFAFRLDKRYTDENGERCRDYVFRSRSNPYRHGYFTVCDER
;
A
#
# COMPACT_ATOMS: atom_id res chain seq x y z
N MET A 1 19.34 53.01 -6.06
CA MET A 1 18.65 52.67 -4.80
C MET A 1 17.17 52.30 -5.03
N LYS A 2 16.30 53.17 -5.57
CA LYS A 2 14.87 52.82 -5.79
C LYS A 2 14.65 51.62 -6.75
N LYS A 3 15.43 51.53 -7.84
CA LYS A 3 15.29 50.46 -8.85
C LYS A 3 15.71 49.06 -8.35
N THR A 4 16.68 48.99 -7.43
CA THR A 4 17.16 47.72 -6.86
C THR A 4 16.18 47.15 -5.84
N ILE A 5 15.52 48.01 -5.06
CA ILE A 5 14.47 47.61 -4.11
C ILE A 5 13.27 46.99 -4.86
N VAL A 6 12.87 47.57 -5.99
CA VAL A 6 11.76 47.05 -6.81
C VAL A 6 12.07 45.64 -7.34
N LEU A 7 13.29 45.39 -7.82
CA LEU A 7 13.70 44.07 -8.30
C LEU A 7 13.67 43.00 -7.20
N ILE A 8 14.08 43.36 -5.98
CA ILE A 8 14.05 42.44 -4.82
C ILE A 8 12.61 42.11 -4.43
N ILE A 9 11.72 43.09 -4.42
CA ILE A 9 10.30 42.86 -4.12
C ILE A 9 9.68 41.97 -5.20
N MET A 10 9.99 42.21 -6.47
CA MET A 10 9.48 41.42 -7.58
C MET A 10 9.93 39.96 -7.49
N SER A 11 11.20 39.70 -7.16
CA SER A 11 11.71 38.33 -7.02
C SER A 11 11.05 37.58 -5.84
N LEU A 12 10.82 38.24 -4.71
CA LEU A 12 10.10 37.69 -3.55
C LEU A 12 8.64 37.32 -3.87
N VAL A 13 7.96 38.14 -4.67
CA VAL A 13 6.58 37.85 -5.09
C VAL A 13 6.54 36.68 -6.05
N PHE A 14 7.48 36.59 -7.00
CA PHE A 14 7.53 35.43 -7.89
C PHE A 14 7.81 34.13 -7.13
N THR A 15 8.80 34.10 -6.24
CA THR A 15 9.16 32.87 -5.50
C THR A 15 8.02 32.37 -4.62
N SER A 16 7.25 33.26 -3.98
CA SER A 16 6.08 32.88 -3.18
C SER A 16 4.94 32.28 -4.03
N VAL A 17 4.69 32.82 -5.22
CA VAL A 17 3.70 32.26 -6.17
C VAL A 17 4.12 30.88 -6.67
N TYR A 18 5.40 30.71 -7.00
CA TYR A 18 5.93 29.40 -7.42
C TYR A 18 5.88 28.39 -6.27
N ALA A 19 6.26 28.79 -5.05
CA ALA A 19 6.18 27.93 -3.87
C ALA A 19 4.74 27.48 -3.56
N SER A 20 3.75 28.36 -3.74
CA SER A 20 2.33 28.03 -3.57
C SER A 20 1.83 27.01 -4.59
N LYS A 21 2.25 27.12 -5.86
CA LYS A 21 1.91 26.12 -6.88
C LYS A 21 2.58 24.77 -6.59
N LEU A 22 3.83 24.79 -6.16
CA LEU A 22 4.59 23.60 -5.81
C LEU A 22 3.99 22.87 -4.59
N SER A 23 3.58 23.62 -3.56
CA SER A 23 2.93 23.03 -2.38
C SER A 23 1.58 22.42 -2.72
N HIS A 24 0.78 23.05 -3.59
CA HIS A 24 -0.47 22.48 -4.07
C HIS A 24 -0.23 21.20 -4.89
N TYR A 25 0.82 21.17 -5.71
CA TYR A 25 1.20 19.98 -6.47
C TYR A 25 1.59 18.81 -5.54
N PHE A 26 2.47 19.06 -4.56
CA PHE A 26 2.86 18.03 -3.60
C PHE A 26 1.69 17.54 -2.76
N LYS A 27 0.83 18.45 -2.30
CA LYS A 27 -0.38 18.08 -1.55
C LYS A 27 -1.28 17.15 -2.36
N LYS A 28 -1.48 17.44 -3.65
CA LYS A 28 -2.28 16.58 -4.53
C LYS A 28 -1.64 15.20 -4.72
N MET A 29 -0.32 15.13 -4.91
CA MET A 29 0.37 13.83 -4.99
C MET A 29 0.24 13.03 -3.69
N GLU A 30 0.38 13.68 -2.54
CA GLU A 30 0.25 13.02 -1.23
C GLU A 30 -1.18 12.51 -1.00
N GLU A 31 -2.20 13.27 -1.42
CA GLU A 31 -3.60 12.83 -1.37
C GLU A 31 -3.86 11.61 -2.28
N GLU A 32 -3.31 11.60 -3.48
CA GLU A 32 -3.42 10.46 -4.41
C GLU A 32 -2.70 9.22 -3.88
N ASP A 33 -1.48 9.38 -3.35
CA ASP A 33 -0.71 8.28 -2.77
C ASP A 33 -1.42 7.68 -1.54
N ARG A 34 -1.93 8.54 -0.66
CA ARG A 34 -2.70 8.11 0.51
C ARG A 34 -3.97 7.37 0.11
N ALA A 35 -4.67 7.82 -0.94
CA ALA A 35 -5.85 7.14 -1.45
C ALA A 35 -5.51 5.76 -2.03
N ASN A 36 -4.37 5.62 -2.72
CA ASN A 36 -3.91 4.33 -3.23
C ASN A 36 -3.53 3.37 -2.10
N GLN A 37 -2.77 3.83 -1.12
CA GLN A 37 -2.42 3.03 0.07
C GLN A 37 -3.65 2.57 0.83
N GLN A 38 -4.67 3.42 0.99
CA GLN A 38 -5.93 3.03 1.62
C GLN A 38 -6.66 1.93 0.85
N ARG A 39 -6.64 1.98 -0.48
CA ARG A 39 -7.23 0.93 -1.33
C ARG A 39 -6.46 -0.38 -1.22
N GLU A 40 -5.13 -0.33 -1.23
CA GLU A 40 -4.27 -1.51 -1.05
C GLU A 40 -4.52 -2.15 0.32
N LEU A 41 -4.52 -1.36 1.40
CA LEU A 41 -4.86 -1.85 2.74
C LEU A 41 -6.25 -2.48 2.79
N GLN A 42 -7.25 -1.87 2.14
CA GLN A 42 -8.60 -2.40 2.12
C GLN A 42 -8.70 -3.71 1.33
N GLN A 43 -7.92 -3.86 0.26
CA GLN A 43 -7.81 -5.11 -0.51
C GLN A 43 -7.05 -6.20 0.27
N ASP A 44 -6.02 -5.83 1.02
CA ASP A 44 -5.26 -6.74 1.88
C ASP A 44 -6.10 -7.32 3.01
N MET A 45 -7.00 -6.51 3.57
CA MET A 45 -7.91 -6.93 4.63
C MET A 45 -9.13 -7.72 4.11
N ASN A 46 -9.27 -7.92 2.79
CA ASN A 46 -10.39 -8.66 2.22
C ASN A 46 -10.11 -10.17 2.18
N PHE A 47 -10.17 -10.83 3.34
CA PHE A 47 -9.96 -12.28 3.44
C PHE A 47 -10.97 -13.12 2.63
N ALA A 48 -12.15 -12.57 2.32
CA ALA A 48 -13.17 -13.23 1.50
C ALA A 48 -12.79 -13.30 0.01
N ASP A 49 -11.80 -12.52 -0.42
CA ASP A 49 -11.26 -12.58 -1.77
C ASP A 49 -10.39 -13.82 -2.00
N PHE A 50 -9.88 -14.45 -0.94
CA PHE A 50 -9.05 -15.65 -1.07
C PHE A 50 -9.90 -16.91 -1.16
N ALA A 51 -9.63 -17.73 -2.17
CA ALA A 51 -10.12 -19.09 -2.27
C ALA A 51 -9.04 -20.05 -1.78
N PHE A 52 -9.30 -20.71 -0.65
CA PHE A 52 -8.43 -21.74 -0.08
C PHE A 52 -8.87 -23.13 -0.55
N ARG A 53 -7.90 -23.95 -0.95
CA ARG A 53 -8.09 -25.36 -1.29
C ARG A 53 -7.13 -26.20 -0.46
N LEU A 54 -7.65 -27.22 0.21
CA LEU A 54 -6.81 -28.19 0.93
C LEU A 54 -5.93 -28.94 -0.07
N ASP A 55 -4.64 -28.98 0.21
CA ASP A 55 -3.64 -29.67 -0.62
C ASP A 55 -3.28 -31.03 -0.01
N LYS A 56 -2.85 -31.05 1.25
CA LYS A 56 -2.52 -32.29 1.96
C LYS A 56 -2.77 -32.21 3.46
N ARG A 57 -2.87 -33.39 4.08
CA ARG A 57 -2.89 -33.57 5.54
C ARG A 57 -1.73 -34.47 5.91
N TYR A 58 -0.99 -34.12 6.95
CA TYR A 58 0.15 -34.89 7.41
C TYR A 58 0.32 -34.75 8.92
N THR A 59 1.07 -35.68 9.51
CA THR A 59 1.53 -35.55 10.88
C THR A 59 2.99 -35.11 10.82
N ASP A 60 3.30 -34.03 11.52
CA ASP A 60 4.67 -33.52 11.66
C ASP A 60 5.55 -34.48 12.49
N GLU A 61 6.87 -34.30 12.42
CA GLU A 61 7.87 -34.96 13.26
C GLU A 61 7.58 -34.79 14.76
N ASN A 62 6.98 -33.67 15.17
CA ASN A 62 6.54 -33.45 16.56
C ASN A 62 5.23 -34.16 16.93
N GLY A 63 4.61 -34.89 16.00
CA GLY A 63 3.33 -35.59 16.21
C GLY A 63 2.09 -34.71 16.04
N GLU A 64 2.26 -33.46 15.60
CA GLU A 64 1.17 -32.51 15.36
C GLU A 64 0.43 -32.83 14.07
N ARG A 65 -0.89 -32.62 14.05
CA ARG A 65 -1.70 -32.83 12.84
C ARG A 65 -1.75 -31.55 12.04
N CYS A 66 -1.08 -31.54 10.89
CA CYS A 66 -0.99 -30.40 10.01
C CYS A 66 -1.85 -30.55 8.74
N ARG A 67 -2.29 -29.41 8.22
CA ARG A 67 -3.06 -29.27 6.99
C ARG A 67 -2.47 -28.14 6.15
N ASP A 68 -2.11 -28.46 4.93
CA ASP A 68 -1.63 -27.46 3.97
C ASP A 68 -2.76 -27.05 3.04
N TYR A 69 -2.86 -25.75 2.79
CA TYR A 69 -3.80 -25.13 1.90
C TYR A 69 -3.06 -24.34 0.83
N VAL A 70 -3.51 -24.46 -0.41
CA VAL A 70 -3.14 -23.53 -1.48
C VAL A 70 -4.22 -22.47 -1.54
N PHE A 71 -3.84 -21.21 -1.55
CA PHE A 71 -4.78 -20.10 -1.73
C PHE A 71 -4.47 -19.30 -2.99
N ARG A 72 -5.52 -18.74 -3.56
CA ARG A 72 -5.46 -17.77 -4.66
C ARG A 72 -6.45 -16.66 -4.42
N SER A 73 -6.04 -15.42 -4.66
CA SER A 73 -6.95 -14.27 -4.70
C SER A 73 -7.83 -14.35 -5.93
N ARG A 74 -9.12 -14.01 -5.78
CA ARG A 74 -10.09 -13.94 -6.87
C ARG A 74 -9.93 -12.63 -7.65
N SER A 75 -9.58 -11.54 -6.98
CA SER A 75 -9.39 -10.21 -7.57
C SER A 75 -8.01 -10.01 -8.21
N ASN A 76 -6.98 -10.72 -7.74
CA ASN A 76 -5.60 -10.56 -8.21
C ASN A 76 -4.94 -11.91 -8.53
N PRO A 77 -4.70 -12.23 -9.82
CA PRO A 77 -4.13 -13.52 -10.22
C PRO A 77 -2.68 -13.72 -9.75
N TYR A 78 -1.96 -12.66 -9.39
CA TYR A 78 -0.58 -12.73 -8.90
C TYR A 78 -0.50 -12.98 -7.39
N ARG A 79 -1.62 -12.90 -6.67
CA ARG A 79 -1.65 -13.06 -5.22
C ARG A 79 -2.11 -14.48 -4.85
N HIS A 80 -1.14 -15.38 -4.75
CA HIS A 80 -1.36 -16.78 -4.41
C HIS A 80 -0.24 -17.32 -3.50
N GLY A 81 -0.50 -18.40 -2.77
CA GLY A 81 0.50 -18.97 -1.88
C GLY A 81 0.05 -20.25 -1.18
N TYR A 82 0.81 -20.61 -0.16
CA TYR A 82 0.58 -21.78 0.69
C TYR A 82 0.35 -21.32 2.12
N PHE A 83 -0.53 -22.02 2.82
CA PHE A 83 -0.85 -21.75 4.22
C PHE A 83 -0.97 -23.08 4.95
N THR A 84 -0.17 -23.25 6.00
CA THR A 84 -0.14 -24.46 6.81
C THR A 84 -0.80 -24.19 8.16
N VAL A 85 -1.67 -25.10 8.58
CA VAL A 85 -2.33 -25.07 9.90
C VAL A 85 -2.00 -26.37 10.61
N CYS A 86 -1.29 -26.28 11.74
CA CYS A 86 -1.05 -27.40 12.63
C CYS A 86 -1.94 -27.25 13.87
N ASP A 87 -2.66 -28.31 14.23
CA ASP A 87 -3.42 -28.34 15.48
C ASP A 87 -2.43 -28.63 16.61
N GLU A 88 -2.03 -27.60 17.34
CA GLU A 88 -1.26 -27.74 18.60
C GLU A 88 -2.13 -28.47 19.64
N ARG A 89 -1.51 -29.37 20.39
CA ARG A 89 -2.18 -30.25 21.36
C ARG A 89 -2.21 -29.67 22.76
#